data_AF-A0A6A4ACQ6-F1
#
_entry.id   AF-A0A6A4ACQ6-F1
#
_cell.length_a   1.000
_cell.length_b   1.000
_cell.length_c   1.000
_cell.angle_alpha   90.00
_cell.angle_beta   90.00
_cell.angle_gamma   90.00
#
_symmetry.space_group_name_H-M   'P 1'
#
loop_
_entity.id
_entity.type
_entity.pdbx_description
1 polymer ?
#
loop_
_entity_poly.entity_id
_entity_poly.type
_entity_poly.pdbx_seq_one_letter_code
_entity_poly.pdbx_strand_id
1 'polypeptide(L)'
;MGLRGLVDSPMDQSENLELLARVERQLRVHRSSDNNNNNSDLNDSLSFSSDSPSRETARELWTLVLDVVFAPLWLRIRAAELLGVCCVVLDDDAPVRITANETHKLRAVVSSTCQALEELKATDAAQAAQLFAWLGFLERVLLATRSDVCAAVFRLGSMYAGMLTKLLRLLSSCSTKVFAAATVCLGLFHAHEKRSGRSVLVGEVLHDMKDGREHLSGALLHVINSCGCPCPQERLVHLWNALQLFGDILADETAAALVFLNDFKVLVDLVIRESTDLPQEDVSRLHYMELLERALDSPVYLQSQMYRKRELLEVLESLLDVGAEEDSVMPKDVMDKIKQILMKANYGKVSDKLRILRLMRRWMGEADETHNYPQSLMADNREPSYPQQVELRGFERAVTMAAGISMKIVHSMFVAGAVDTLVQFLPEALTRTFNMHPRMRALQVKGEDFLAEIQAPLTVDKISSKNLLRTRWFSHPESTGGAFSDWQQYAEEECNIAIDRYTQYPFFLVVWVDYNCADQARLMLFSDHYMSDGYSGMVVLNSIFDQVAHLSRGQNHSASVREFPLRASFYDNALSNMWLSKVLIKGIVALFAKRSSPAWYKNSSPSYVLL
;
A
#
# COMPACT_ATOMS: atom_id res chain seq x y z
N MET A 1 53.40 -29.97 -11.13
CA MET A 1 53.22 -30.52 -9.77
C MET A 1 53.48 -29.40 -8.79
N GLY A 2 52.60 -28.91 -7.93
CA GLY A 2 51.20 -29.17 -7.65
C GLY A 2 50.79 -28.09 -6.64
N LEU A 3 49.62 -27.48 -6.82
CA LEU A 3 48.85 -26.70 -5.82
C LEU A 3 47.42 -26.46 -6.38
N ARG A 4 46.88 -27.50 -7.05
CA ARG A 4 45.45 -27.65 -7.34
C ARG A 4 44.98 -28.78 -6.43
N GLY A 5 44.36 -28.46 -5.30
CA GLY A 5 43.87 -29.51 -4.40
C GLY A 5 43.48 -29.09 -3.00
N LEU A 6 42.95 -27.87 -2.79
CA LEU A 6 42.51 -27.44 -1.47
C LEU A 6 41.43 -26.35 -1.51
N VAL A 7 40.46 -26.46 -2.42
CA VAL A 7 39.22 -25.66 -2.38
C VAL A 7 38.09 -26.49 -2.98
N ASP A 8 37.64 -27.55 -2.31
CA ASP A 8 36.43 -28.29 -2.70
C ASP A 8 35.80 -29.06 -1.52
N SER A 9 35.94 -28.51 -0.30
CA SER A 9 35.04 -28.86 0.81
C SER A 9 34.23 -27.62 1.15
N PRO A 10 32.89 -27.67 1.18
CA PRO A 10 32.10 -26.56 1.70
C PRO A 10 32.56 -26.27 3.12
N MET A 11 32.93 -25.02 3.38
CA MET A 11 33.34 -24.58 4.71
C MET A 11 32.26 -24.98 5.73
N ASP A 12 32.67 -25.56 6.85
CA ASP A 12 31.76 -26.00 7.89
C ASP A 12 30.94 -24.82 8.41
N GLN A 13 29.63 -24.85 8.22
CA GLN A 13 28.69 -23.83 8.69
C GLN A 13 28.04 -24.21 10.03
N SER A 14 28.49 -25.29 10.68
CA SER A 14 27.86 -25.83 11.89
C SER A 14 27.78 -24.81 13.01
N GLU A 15 28.86 -24.06 13.28
CA GLU A 15 28.87 -23.00 14.30
C GLU A 15 27.86 -21.88 13.99
N ASN A 16 27.79 -21.44 12.73
CA ASN A 16 26.84 -20.42 12.30
C ASN A 16 25.38 -20.92 12.40
N LEU A 17 25.12 -22.17 12.03
CA LEU A 17 23.81 -22.79 12.14
C LEU A 17 23.38 -22.96 13.60
N GLU A 18 24.32 -23.32 14.49
CA GLU A 18 24.08 -23.39 15.94
C GLU A 18 23.78 -22.00 16.52
N LEU A 19 24.51 -20.98 16.10
CA LEU A 19 24.23 -19.58 16.44
C LEU A 19 22.81 -19.20 16.03
N LEU A 20 22.44 -19.38 14.77
CA LEU A 20 21.09 -19.04 14.30
C LEU A 20 20.01 -19.81 15.06
N ALA A 21 20.21 -21.11 15.29
CA ALA A 21 19.28 -21.94 16.05
C ALA A 21 19.18 -21.53 17.52
N ARG A 22 20.26 -21.01 18.13
CA ARG A 22 20.27 -20.44 19.48
C ARG A 22 19.45 -19.16 19.54
N VAL A 23 19.70 -18.22 18.63
CA VAL A 23 18.95 -16.96 18.55
C VAL A 23 17.47 -17.21 18.29
N GLU A 24 17.14 -18.11 17.37
CA GLU A 24 15.76 -18.49 17.09
C GLU A 24 15.04 -19.05 18.32
N ARG A 25 15.74 -19.85 19.14
CA ARG A 25 15.18 -20.36 20.40
C ARG A 25 14.92 -19.24 21.40
N GLN A 26 15.87 -18.33 21.60
CA GLN A 26 15.71 -17.17 22.49
C GLN A 26 14.50 -16.31 22.09
N LEU A 27 14.35 -16.02 20.79
CA LEU A 27 13.24 -15.23 20.27
C LEU A 27 11.86 -15.92 20.42
N ARG A 28 11.80 -17.27 20.42
CA ARG A 28 10.55 -18.01 20.67
C ARG A 28 10.12 -18.00 22.13
N VAL A 29 11.07 -18.03 23.06
CA VAL A 29 10.80 -18.06 24.51
C VAL A 29 10.19 -16.73 24.96
N HIS A 30 10.74 -15.61 24.51
CA HIS A 30 10.24 -14.26 24.86
C HIS A 30 8.75 -14.08 24.49
N ARG A 31 8.34 -14.60 23.32
CA ARG A 31 6.95 -14.51 22.84
C ARG A 31 5.94 -15.31 23.66
N SER A 32 6.36 -16.38 24.33
CA SER A 32 5.46 -17.19 25.17
C SER A 32 5.21 -16.54 26.53
N SER A 33 6.15 -15.71 27.01
CA SER A 33 6.02 -14.99 28.28
C SER A 33 5.04 -13.82 28.18
N ASP A 34 5.02 -13.11 27.05
CA ASP A 34 4.13 -11.96 26.83
C ASP A 34 2.64 -12.36 26.70
N ASN A 35 2.35 -13.60 26.30
CA ASN A 35 0.97 -14.09 26.19
C ASN A 35 0.34 -14.53 27.53
N ASN A 36 1.14 -14.72 28.60
CA ASN A 36 0.66 -15.28 29.86
C ASN A 36 0.45 -14.25 30.98
N ASN A 37 0.73 -12.96 30.76
CA ASN A 37 0.56 -11.92 31.78
C ASN A 37 -0.85 -11.31 31.83
N ASN A 38 -1.84 -12.16 32.13
CA ASN A 38 -3.12 -11.77 32.71
C ASN A 38 -3.44 -12.72 33.88
N ASN A 39 -2.75 -12.56 35.01
CA ASN A 39 -3.30 -12.60 36.39
C ASN A 39 -2.20 -12.79 37.45
N SER A 40 -2.38 -12.02 38.52
CA SER A 40 -1.70 -11.85 39.82
C SER A 40 -1.01 -13.05 40.50
N ASP A 41 0.15 -12.71 41.09
CA ASP A 41 0.63 -12.95 42.46
C ASP A 41 1.39 -14.22 42.92
N LEU A 42 2.58 -13.90 43.46
CA LEU A 42 3.30 -14.38 44.66
C LEU A 42 4.11 -15.71 44.64
N ASN A 43 5.42 -15.51 44.84
CA ASN A 43 6.42 -16.38 45.47
C ASN A 43 6.56 -17.81 44.93
N ASP A 44 7.49 -17.99 43.98
CA ASP A 44 8.43 -19.10 44.08
C ASP A 44 9.80 -18.75 43.48
N SER A 45 10.84 -19.01 44.26
CA SER A 45 12.23 -18.68 43.96
C SER A 45 12.83 -19.68 42.98
N LEU A 46 12.92 -19.35 41.68
CA LEU A 46 13.71 -20.10 40.69
C LEU A 46 14.27 -19.16 39.61
N SER A 47 15.60 -19.00 39.64
CA SER A 47 16.55 -18.57 38.59
C SER A 47 16.10 -17.61 37.47
N PHE A 48 16.75 -16.44 37.40
CA PHE A 48 16.80 -15.55 36.24
C PHE A 48 17.09 -16.33 34.93
N SER A 49 16.17 -16.32 33.97
CA SER A 49 16.48 -16.70 32.58
C SER A 49 17.03 -15.49 31.82
N SER A 50 18.30 -15.56 31.43
CA SER A 50 19.06 -14.58 30.64
C SER A 50 18.65 -14.52 29.16
N ASP A 51 17.37 -14.66 28.83
CA ASP A 51 16.94 -15.15 27.51
C ASP A 51 16.39 -14.08 26.55
N SER A 52 16.59 -12.79 26.82
CA SER A 52 16.36 -11.74 25.80
C SER A 52 17.55 -11.63 24.85
N PRO A 53 17.34 -11.36 23.54
CA PRO A 53 18.43 -11.15 22.60
C PRO A 53 19.30 -9.98 23.08
N SER A 54 20.58 -10.26 23.34
CA SER A 54 21.53 -9.27 23.84
C SER A 54 22.08 -8.41 22.69
N ARG A 55 22.65 -7.24 23.02
CA ARG A 55 23.42 -6.45 22.05
C ARG A 55 24.60 -7.24 21.46
N GLU A 56 25.13 -8.21 22.20
CA GLU A 56 26.17 -9.12 21.70
C GLU A 56 25.63 -10.02 20.58
N THR A 57 24.42 -10.57 20.79
CA THR A 57 23.73 -11.40 19.79
C THR A 57 23.50 -10.63 18.49
N ALA A 58 23.06 -9.36 18.60
CA ALA A 58 22.90 -8.49 17.44
C ALA A 58 24.25 -8.23 16.71
N ARG A 59 25.35 -8.11 17.45
CA ARG A 59 26.69 -7.92 16.87
C ARG A 59 27.20 -9.18 16.16
N GLU A 60 26.96 -10.37 16.71
CA GLU A 60 27.29 -11.65 16.07
C GLU A 60 26.54 -11.80 14.75
N LEU A 61 25.21 -11.55 14.74
CA LEU A 61 24.40 -11.58 13.53
C LEU A 61 24.87 -10.54 12.50
N TRP A 62 25.17 -9.31 12.93
CA TRP A 62 25.69 -8.27 12.05
C TRP A 62 27.01 -8.67 11.41
N THR A 63 27.90 -9.34 12.15
CA THR A 63 29.18 -9.83 11.65
C THR A 63 28.95 -10.89 10.57
N LEU A 64 28.01 -11.81 10.79
CA LEU A 64 27.62 -12.83 9.82
C LEU A 64 27.01 -12.23 8.56
N VAL A 65 26.15 -11.20 8.68
CA VAL A 65 25.58 -10.48 7.53
C VAL A 65 26.66 -9.84 6.65
N LEU A 66 27.73 -9.32 7.26
CA LEU A 66 28.82 -8.65 6.56
C LEU A 66 29.87 -9.60 5.95
N ASP A 67 29.81 -10.90 6.26
CA ASP A 67 30.76 -11.89 5.76
C ASP A 67 30.45 -12.28 4.30
N VAL A 68 30.84 -11.40 3.38
CA VAL A 68 30.68 -11.59 1.94
C VAL A 68 31.64 -12.62 1.34
N VAL A 69 32.59 -13.14 2.13
CA VAL A 69 33.65 -14.05 1.64
C VAL A 69 33.30 -15.50 1.95
N PHE A 70 32.89 -15.79 3.19
CA PHE A 70 32.71 -17.16 3.65
C PHE A 70 31.25 -17.54 3.89
N ALA A 71 30.37 -16.57 4.19
CA ALA A 71 28.96 -16.85 4.44
C ALA A 71 28.13 -16.88 3.13
N PRO A 72 27.44 -17.99 2.83
CA PRO A 72 26.57 -18.06 1.66
C PRO A 72 25.40 -17.08 1.79
N LEU A 73 24.85 -16.65 0.64
CA LEU A 73 23.82 -15.62 0.59
C LEU A 73 22.59 -15.94 1.47
N TRP A 74 22.08 -17.16 1.42
CA TRP A 74 20.92 -17.57 2.23
C TRP A 74 21.17 -17.43 3.73
N LEU A 75 22.40 -17.65 4.19
CA LEU A 75 22.79 -17.54 5.60
C LEU A 75 22.85 -16.07 6.03
N ARG A 76 23.41 -15.20 5.18
CA ARG A 76 23.39 -13.75 5.39
C ARG A 76 21.98 -13.18 5.42
N ILE A 77 21.10 -13.63 4.52
CA ILE A 77 19.69 -13.23 4.52
C ILE A 77 19.00 -13.66 5.82
N ARG A 78 19.22 -14.89 6.27
CA ARG A 78 18.64 -15.37 7.53
C ARG A 78 19.16 -14.61 8.75
N ALA A 79 20.46 -14.31 8.77
CA ALA A 79 21.06 -13.50 9.82
C ALA A 79 20.50 -12.08 9.84
N ALA A 80 20.30 -11.46 8.66
CA ALA A 80 19.70 -10.14 8.51
C ALA A 80 18.24 -10.10 8.99
N GLU A 81 17.47 -11.15 8.69
CA GLU A 81 16.09 -11.31 9.17
C GLU A 81 16.03 -11.34 10.70
N LEU A 82 16.87 -12.18 11.33
CA LEU A 82 16.95 -12.31 12.79
C LEU A 82 17.48 -11.03 13.44
N LEU A 83 18.42 -10.34 12.81
CA LEU A 83 18.94 -9.07 13.28
C LEU A 83 17.86 -7.99 13.29
N GLY A 84 17.00 -7.95 12.26
CA GLY A 84 15.83 -7.07 12.23
C GLY A 84 14.89 -7.32 13.41
N VAL A 85 14.67 -8.59 13.79
CA VAL A 85 13.87 -8.93 14.98
C VAL A 85 14.56 -8.46 16.26
N CYS A 86 15.87 -8.68 16.39
CA CYS A 86 16.64 -8.20 17.55
C CYS A 86 16.52 -6.68 17.72
N CYS A 87 16.62 -5.90 16.65
CA CYS A 87 16.47 -4.44 16.72
C CYS A 87 15.07 -4.01 17.16
N VAL A 88 14.02 -4.74 16.76
CA VAL A 88 12.65 -4.48 17.25
C VAL A 88 12.51 -4.82 18.73
N VAL A 89 13.04 -5.95 19.18
CA VAL A 89 12.98 -6.36 20.60
C VAL A 89 13.79 -5.41 21.49
N LEU A 90 14.90 -4.88 20.99
CA LEU A 90 15.74 -3.91 21.69
C LEU A 90 15.22 -2.47 21.62
N ASP A 91 14.22 -2.21 20.76
CA ASP A 91 13.77 -0.86 20.39
C ASP A 91 14.94 0.08 20.01
N ASP A 92 15.95 -0.48 19.33
CA ASP A 92 17.23 0.19 19.04
C ASP A 92 17.85 -0.32 17.73
N ASP A 93 18.01 0.59 16.77
CA ASP A 93 18.68 0.35 15.48
C ASP A 93 20.19 0.62 15.52
N ALA A 94 20.77 0.97 16.68
CA ALA A 94 22.21 1.10 16.85
C ALA A 94 23.04 -0.11 16.35
N PRO A 95 22.56 -1.38 16.45
CA PRO A 95 23.33 -2.52 15.96
C PRO A 95 23.61 -2.50 14.45
N VAL A 96 22.73 -1.90 13.64
CA VAL A 96 22.87 -1.83 12.17
C VAL A 96 23.40 -0.48 11.68
N ARG A 97 23.59 0.49 12.59
CA ARG A 97 24.09 1.83 12.27
C ARG A 97 25.55 1.76 11.83
N ILE A 98 25.85 2.30 10.66
CA ILE A 98 27.22 2.39 10.14
C ILE A 98 27.80 3.77 10.42
N THR A 99 29.03 3.79 10.96
CA THR A 99 29.75 5.04 11.26
C THR A 99 30.76 5.37 10.16
N ALA A 100 31.26 6.61 10.14
CA ALA A 100 32.21 7.08 9.12
C ALA A 100 33.51 6.25 9.05
N ASN A 101 33.93 5.65 10.17
CA ASN A 101 35.13 4.80 10.23
C ASN A 101 34.89 3.38 9.67
N GLU A 102 33.64 3.04 9.38
CA GLU A 102 33.18 1.69 9.06
C GLU A 102 32.54 1.60 7.67
N THR A 103 32.89 2.52 6.76
CA THR A 103 32.33 2.58 5.39
C THR A 103 32.51 1.28 4.60
N HIS A 104 33.48 0.44 4.95
CA HIS A 104 33.65 -0.90 4.37
C HIS A 104 32.44 -1.82 4.65
N LYS A 105 31.74 -1.65 5.79
CA LYS A 105 30.52 -2.40 6.11
C LYS A 105 29.39 -2.07 5.14
N LEU A 106 29.23 -0.79 4.78
CA LEU A 106 28.21 -0.37 3.82
C LEU A 106 28.52 -0.92 2.42
N ARG A 107 29.80 -1.03 2.05
CA ARG A 107 30.21 -1.70 0.81
C ARG A 107 29.84 -3.18 0.81
N ALA A 108 30.02 -3.88 1.93
CA ALA A 108 29.60 -5.27 2.07
C ALA A 108 28.08 -5.43 1.95
N VAL A 109 27.29 -4.51 2.52
CA VAL A 109 25.83 -4.48 2.36
C VAL A 109 25.43 -4.24 0.89
N VAL A 110 26.05 -3.28 0.20
CA VAL A 110 25.79 -3.02 -1.22
C VAL A 110 26.18 -4.22 -2.10
N SER A 111 27.34 -4.83 -1.85
CA SER A 111 27.78 -6.04 -2.54
C SER A 111 26.79 -7.20 -2.35
N SER A 112 26.37 -7.44 -1.10
CA SER A 112 25.37 -8.46 -0.77
C SER A 112 24.02 -8.18 -1.41
N THR A 113 23.65 -6.90 -1.54
CA THR A 113 22.42 -6.48 -2.22
C THR A 113 22.49 -6.76 -3.72
N CYS A 114 23.61 -6.45 -4.38
CA CYS A 114 23.82 -6.83 -5.78
C CYS A 114 23.67 -8.35 -5.98
N GLN A 115 24.30 -9.15 -5.11
CA GLN A 115 24.22 -10.61 -5.18
C GLN A 115 22.79 -11.11 -4.96
N ALA A 116 22.07 -10.57 -3.97
CA ALA A 116 20.67 -10.93 -3.73
C ALA A 116 19.78 -10.65 -4.95
N LEU A 117 19.98 -9.50 -5.60
CA LEU A 117 19.23 -9.11 -6.80
C LEU A 117 19.61 -9.92 -8.06
N GLU A 118 20.79 -10.54 -8.08
CA GLU A 118 21.25 -11.39 -9.19
C GLU A 118 20.83 -12.85 -9.04
N GLU A 119 20.95 -13.41 -7.83
CA GLU A 119 20.77 -14.84 -7.58
C GLU A 119 19.32 -15.23 -7.26
N LEU A 120 18.52 -14.32 -6.67
CA LEU A 120 17.16 -14.62 -6.24
C LEU A 120 16.12 -14.26 -7.30
N LYS A 121 15.19 -15.17 -7.53
CA LYS A 121 14.07 -14.99 -8.46
C LYS A 121 12.86 -14.41 -7.75
N ALA A 122 12.50 -13.18 -8.10
CA ALA A 122 11.35 -12.50 -7.51
C ALA A 122 9.97 -13.04 -7.95
N THR A 123 9.94 -13.93 -8.94
CA THR A 123 8.75 -14.69 -9.38
C THR A 123 8.53 -15.97 -8.59
N ASP A 124 9.56 -16.49 -7.91
CA ASP A 124 9.43 -17.63 -7.00
C ASP A 124 9.01 -17.14 -5.61
N ALA A 125 7.97 -17.74 -5.02
CA ALA A 125 7.41 -17.24 -3.78
C ALA A 125 8.37 -17.30 -2.58
N ALA A 126 9.21 -18.34 -2.50
CA ALA A 126 10.15 -18.50 -1.39
C ALA A 126 11.34 -17.52 -1.54
N GLN A 127 11.87 -17.37 -2.75
CA GLN A 127 12.95 -16.44 -3.04
C GLN A 127 12.48 -14.98 -3.00
N ALA A 128 11.25 -14.69 -3.40
CA ALA A 128 10.63 -13.37 -3.22
C ALA A 128 10.50 -13.00 -1.73
N ALA A 129 10.18 -13.97 -0.86
CA ALA A 129 10.16 -13.74 0.59
C ALA A 129 11.56 -13.42 1.13
N GLN A 130 12.60 -14.09 0.62
CA GLN A 130 14.00 -13.80 0.98
C GLN A 130 14.43 -12.41 0.49
N LEU A 131 14.11 -12.03 -0.76
CA LEU A 131 14.35 -10.70 -1.30
C LEU A 131 13.67 -9.62 -0.46
N PHE A 132 12.42 -9.85 -0.09
CA PHE A 132 11.67 -8.93 0.75
C PHE A 132 12.28 -8.76 2.14
N ALA A 133 12.71 -9.85 2.77
CA ALA A 133 13.42 -9.79 4.05
C ALA A 133 14.73 -9.00 3.93
N TRP A 134 15.49 -9.24 2.85
CA TRP A 134 16.73 -8.51 2.58
C TRP A 134 16.50 -7.01 2.33
N LEU A 135 15.48 -6.64 1.56
CA LEU A 135 15.14 -5.23 1.30
C LEU A 135 14.67 -4.51 2.57
N GLY A 136 13.89 -5.18 3.45
CA GLY A 136 13.52 -4.62 4.75
C GLY A 136 14.73 -4.44 5.69
N PHE A 137 15.73 -5.33 5.60
CA PHE A 137 17.01 -5.12 6.29
C PHE A 137 17.77 -3.92 5.71
N LEU A 138 17.82 -3.79 4.38
CA LEU A 138 18.48 -2.67 3.71
C LEU A 138 17.84 -1.33 4.07
N GLU A 139 16.50 -1.26 4.06
CA GLU A 139 15.72 -0.11 4.54
C GLU A 139 16.17 0.32 5.94
N ARG A 140 16.25 -0.62 6.89
CA ARG A 140 16.66 -0.34 8.27
C ARG A 140 18.10 0.18 8.35
N VAL A 141 19.03 -0.41 7.60
CA VAL A 141 20.42 0.08 7.54
C VAL A 141 20.48 1.52 7.03
N LEU A 142 19.71 1.85 5.99
CA LEU A 142 19.66 3.21 5.42
C LEU A 142 19.07 4.21 6.42
N LEU A 143 17.94 3.88 7.05
CA LEU A 143 17.31 4.73 8.06
C LEU A 143 18.23 4.97 9.27
N ALA A 144 18.99 3.95 9.70
CA ALA A 144 19.89 4.06 10.84
C ALA A 144 21.21 4.81 10.53
N THR A 145 21.60 4.90 9.26
CA THR A 145 22.91 5.40 8.81
C THR A 145 22.82 6.85 8.33
N ARG A 146 23.81 7.67 8.68
CA ARG A 146 23.85 9.08 8.26
C ARG A 146 24.24 9.22 6.78
N SER A 147 23.70 10.24 6.11
CA SER A 147 23.93 10.48 4.68
C SER A 147 25.40 10.73 4.32
N ASP A 148 26.19 11.35 5.20
CA ASP A 148 27.63 11.57 5.00
C ASP A 148 28.43 10.27 4.92
N VAL A 149 27.98 9.22 5.62
CA VAL A 149 28.56 7.87 5.52
C VAL A 149 28.16 7.20 4.21
N CYS A 150 26.88 7.32 3.81
CA CYS A 150 26.38 6.81 2.53
C CYS A 150 27.09 7.45 1.33
N ALA A 151 27.41 8.74 1.41
CA ALA A 151 28.14 9.48 0.39
C ALA A 151 29.50 8.85 0.01
N ALA A 152 30.16 8.15 0.94
CA ALA A 152 31.42 7.48 0.68
C ALA A 152 31.27 6.30 -0.30
N VAL A 153 30.10 5.67 -0.34
CA VAL A 153 29.78 4.56 -1.25
C VAL A 153 29.26 5.05 -2.58
N PHE A 154 28.54 6.18 -2.61
CA PHE A 154 28.08 6.79 -3.86
C PHE A 154 29.25 7.20 -4.79
N ARG A 155 30.43 7.49 -4.23
CA ARG A 155 31.66 7.76 -4.99
C ARG A 155 32.27 6.53 -5.68
N LEU A 156 31.84 5.32 -5.35
CA LEU A 156 32.34 4.08 -5.95
C LEU A 156 31.68 3.78 -7.31
N GLY A 157 30.84 4.70 -7.80
CA GLY A 157 30.36 4.79 -9.19
C GLY A 157 29.70 3.52 -9.71
N SER A 158 30.49 2.60 -10.26
CA SER A 158 30.00 1.44 -11.01
C SER A 158 29.21 0.44 -10.16
N MET A 159 29.65 0.11 -8.95
CA MET A 159 28.95 -0.89 -8.11
C MET A 159 27.62 -0.35 -7.59
N TYR A 160 27.61 0.90 -7.15
CA TYR A 160 26.42 1.54 -6.60
C TYR A 160 25.38 1.79 -7.69
N ALA A 161 25.78 2.37 -8.83
CA ALA A 161 24.89 2.52 -9.98
C ALA A 161 24.37 1.17 -10.50
N GLY A 162 25.23 0.14 -10.50
CA GLY A 162 24.85 -1.23 -10.84
C GLY A 162 23.77 -1.82 -9.91
N MET A 163 23.87 -1.56 -8.60
CA MET A 163 22.85 -1.97 -7.62
C MET A 163 21.51 -1.26 -7.89
N LEU A 164 21.52 0.06 -8.09
CA LEU A 164 20.31 0.84 -8.40
C LEU A 164 19.65 0.35 -9.70
N THR A 165 20.45 0.07 -10.72
CA THR A 165 19.99 -0.50 -11.99
C THR A 165 19.26 -1.83 -11.79
N LYS A 166 19.78 -2.70 -10.91
CA LYS A 166 19.15 -3.98 -10.59
C LYS A 166 17.86 -3.81 -9.80
N LEU A 167 17.81 -2.86 -8.85
CA LEU A 167 16.57 -2.53 -8.12
C LEU A 167 15.48 -2.03 -9.07
N LEU A 168 15.81 -1.21 -10.05
CA LEU A 168 14.86 -0.75 -11.06
C LEU A 168 14.36 -1.90 -11.95
N ARG A 169 15.25 -2.77 -12.42
CA ARG A 169 14.86 -3.96 -13.20
C ARG A 169 13.95 -4.91 -12.42
N LEU A 170 14.14 -5.02 -11.10
CA LEU A 170 13.31 -5.84 -10.22
C LEU A 170 11.82 -5.44 -10.28
N LEU A 171 11.52 -4.15 -10.49
CA LEU A 171 10.15 -3.63 -10.55
C LEU A 171 9.32 -4.25 -11.68
N SER A 172 9.96 -4.73 -12.75
CA SER A 172 9.27 -5.35 -13.90
C SER A 172 8.68 -6.73 -13.61
N SER A 173 9.22 -7.47 -12.63
CA SER A 173 8.96 -8.90 -12.48
C SER A 173 9.08 -9.37 -11.03
N CYS A 174 8.30 -8.76 -10.15
CA CYS A 174 8.29 -9.11 -8.72
C CYS A 174 6.89 -9.13 -8.11
N SER A 175 6.77 -9.77 -6.95
CA SER A 175 5.56 -9.68 -6.13
C SER A 175 5.33 -8.25 -5.62
N THR A 176 4.08 -7.87 -5.34
CA THR A 176 3.73 -6.54 -4.79
C THR A 176 4.51 -6.16 -3.54
N LYS A 177 4.86 -7.15 -2.70
CA LYS A 177 5.67 -6.94 -1.50
C LYS A 177 7.09 -6.51 -1.82
N VAL A 178 7.74 -7.22 -2.74
CA VAL A 178 9.09 -6.92 -3.20
C VAL A 178 9.10 -5.61 -3.98
N PHE A 179 8.06 -5.37 -4.78
CA PHE A 179 7.84 -4.14 -5.52
C PHE A 179 7.86 -2.91 -4.59
N ALA A 180 6.99 -2.89 -3.58
CA ALA A 180 6.93 -1.77 -2.63
C ALA A 180 8.25 -1.59 -1.83
N ALA A 181 8.85 -2.69 -1.36
CA ALA A 181 10.11 -2.63 -0.60
C ALA A 181 11.27 -2.08 -1.45
N ALA A 182 11.36 -2.49 -2.72
CA ALA A 182 12.38 -1.98 -3.64
C ALA A 182 12.21 -0.49 -3.89
N THR A 183 10.98 -0.02 -4.09
CA THR A 183 10.67 1.41 -4.26
C THR A 183 11.02 2.23 -3.02
N VAL A 184 10.73 1.72 -1.83
CA VAL A 184 11.13 2.35 -0.56
C VAL A 184 12.64 2.50 -0.47
N CYS A 185 13.40 1.44 -0.80
CA CYS A 185 14.86 1.53 -0.83
C CYS A 185 15.36 2.55 -1.86
N LEU A 186 14.77 2.61 -3.07
CA LEU A 186 15.11 3.61 -4.08
C LEU A 186 14.89 5.04 -3.58
N GLY A 187 13.75 5.30 -2.91
CA GLY A 187 13.48 6.60 -2.28
C GLY A 187 14.48 6.96 -1.19
N LEU A 188 14.87 6.00 -0.34
CA LEU A 188 15.88 6.22 0.71
C LEU A 188 17.27 6.52 0.14
N PHE A 189 17.70 5.76 -0.87
CA PHE A 189 18.97 6.01 -1.57
C PHE A 189 18.98 7.42 -2.18
N HIS A 190 17.92 7.80 -2.89
CA HIS A 190 17.78 9.14 -3.44
C HIS A 190 17.85 10.24 -2.37
N ALA A 191 17.16 10.06 -1.25
CA ALA A 191 17.20 11.02 -0.15
C ALA A 191 18.62 11.19 0.42
N HIS A 192 19.40 10.12 0.54
CA HIS A 192 20.81 10.20 0.94
C HIS A 192 21.68 10.88 -0.13
N GLU A 193 21.47 10.57 -1.41
CA GLU A 193 22.18 11.22 -2.52
C GLU A 193 21.97 12.74 -2.48
N LYS A 194 20.71 13.17 -2.38
CA LYS A 194 20.34 14.59 -2.35
C LYS A 194 20.97 15.34 -1.19
N ARG A 195 20.90 14.77 0.03
CA ARG A 195 21.56 15.33 1.23
C ARG A 195 23.08 15.40 1.11
N SER A 196 23.66 14.59 0.23
CA SER A 196 25.10 14.53 -0.05
C SER A 196 25.51 15.33 -1.28
N GLY A 197 24.58 16.06 -1.91
CA GLY A 197 24.82 16.82 -3.16
C GLY A 197 25.15 15.92 -4.35
N ARG A 198 24.56 14.71 -4.41
CA ARG A 198 24.72 13.74 -5.49
C ARG A 198 23.37 13.48 -6.16
N SER A 199 23.40 12.99 -7.41
CA SER A 199 22.22 12.60 -8.18
C SER A 199 22.59 11.44 -9.09
N VAL A 200 22.88 10.29 -8.50
CA VAL A 200 23.27 9.08 -9.24
C VAL A 200 22.02 8.37 -9.74
N LEU A 201 20.98 8.20 -8.91
CA LEU A 201 19.74 7.56 -9.33
C LEU A 201 19.08 8.33 -10.48
N VAL A 202 18.79 9.62 -10.26
CA VAL A 202 18.08 10.44 -11.26
C VAL A 202 19.00 10.89 -12.38
N GLY A 203 20.18 11.45 -12.06
CA GLY A 203 21.07 12.09 -13.04
C GLY A 203 22.02 11.17 -13.80
N GLU A 204 22.17 9.90 -13.39
CA GLU A 204 23.05 8.93 -14.09
C GLU A 204 22.25 7.68 -14.50
N VAL A 205 21.66 6.96 -13.54
CA VAL A 205 21.04 5.66 -13.78
C VAL A 205 19.77 5.76 -14.63
N LEU A 206 18.86 6.70 -14.33
CA LEU A 206 17.62 6.85 -15.11
C LEU A 206 17.86 7.36 -16.54
N HIS A 207 18.93 8.14 -16.76
CA HIS A 207 19.35 8.59 -18.09
C HIS A 207 19.80 7.40 -18.97
N ASP A 208 20.63 6.51 -18.40
CA ASP A 208 21.32 5.46 -19.16
C ASP A 208 20.51 4.16 -19.33
N MET A 209 19.57 3.88 -18.43
CA MET A 209 18.81 2.61 -18.45
C MET A 209 17.80 2.54 -19.60
N LYS A 210 17.50 1.34 -20.11
CA LYS A 210 16.43 1.13 -21.10
C LYS A 210 15.20 0.39 -20.55
N ASP A 211 15.41 -0.57 -19.64
CA ASP A 211 14.39 -1.53 -19.18
C ASP A 211 14.09 -1.39 -17.68
N GLY A 212 12.84 -1.57 -17.26
CA GLY A 212 12.39 -1.55 -15.86
C GLY A 212 12.10 -0.15 -15.28
N ARG A 213 12.56 0.90 -15.94
CA ARG A 213 12.33 2.31 -15.54
C ARG A 213 10.89 2.77 -15.77
N GLU A 214 10.21 2.16 -16.73
CA GLU A 214 8.80 2.37 -17.06
C GLU A 214 7.85 2.01 -15.90
N HIS A 215 8.29 1.16 -14.96
CA HIS A 215 7.49 0.80 -13.80
C HIS A 215 7.72 1.71 -12.59
N LEU A 216 8.71 2.61 -12.64
CA LEU A 216 9.11 3.42 -11.50
C LEU A 216 8.02 4.42 -11.09
N SER A 217 7.39 5.10 -12.06
CA SER A 217 6.29 6.03 -11.78
C SER A 217 5.12 5.34 -11.10
N GLY A 218 4.64 4.22 -11.67
CA GLY A 218 3.61 3.38 -11.05
C GLY A 218 4.01 2.87 -9.66
N ALA A 219 5.28 2.54 -9.45
CA ALA A 219 5.79 2.09 -8.16
C ALA A 219 5.78 3.19 -7.09
N LEU A 220 6.19 4.40 -7.46
CA LEU A 220 6.15 5.55 -6.56
C LEU A 220 4.70 5.91 -6.21
N LEU A 221 3.79 5.89 -7.19
CA LEU A 221 2.35 6.08 -6.93
C LEU A 221 1.82 5.04 -5.95
N HIS A 222 2.23 3.78 -6.11
CA HIS A 222 1.85 2.70 -5.20
C HIS A 222 2.31 3.00 -3.77
N VAL A 223 3.57 3.41 -3.57
CA VAL A 223 4.08 3.77 -2.24
C VAL A 223 3.33 4.98 -1.66
N ILE A 224 3.23 6.07 -2.42
CA ILE A 224 2.54 7.31 -2.00
C ILE A 224 1.11 7.00 -1.56
N ASN A 225 0.35 6.31 -2.41
CA ASN A 225 -1.04 5.96 -2.11
C ASN A 225 -1.16 4.98 -0.94
N SER A 226 -0.21 4.04 -0.80
CA SER A 226 -0.25 3.05 0.28
C SER A 226 0.06 3.63 1.66
N CYS A 227 0.68 4.80 1.75
CA CYS A 227 1.07 5.42 3.01
C CYS A 227 -0.13 5.89 3.85
N GLY A 228 -1.29 6.11 3.22
CA GLY A 228 -2.52 6.54 3.88
C GLY A 228 -2.56 8.04 4.17
N CYS A 229 -3.74 8.51 4.57
CA CYS A 229 -4.02 9.91 4.89
C CYS A 229 -4.89 9.99 6.17
N PRO A 230 -4.39 10.53 7.30
CA PRO A 230 -3.00 10.96 7.50
C PRO A 230 -2.04 9.77 7.51
N CYS A 231 -0.80 10.00 7.07
CA CYS A 231 0.24 8.98 7.03
C CYS A 231 0.74 8.67 8.46
N PRO A 232 0.82 7.39 8.88
CA PRO A 232 1.37 7.02 10.19
C PRO A 232 2.80 7.54 10.37
N GLN A 233 3.16 7.92 11.60
CA GLN A 233 4.45 8.53 11.93
C GLN A 233 5.65 7.71 11.42
N GLU A 234 5.60 6.38 11.59
CA GLU A 234 6.63 5.45 11.14
C GLU A 234 6.77 5.35 9.61
N ARG A 235 5.78 5.84 8.85
CA ARG A 235 5.76 5.82 7.38
C ARG A 235 6.00 7.19 6.74
N LEU A 236 6.02 8.27 7.51
CA LEU A 236 6.26 9.61 7.00
C LEU A 236 7.55 9.69 6.20
N VAL A 237 8.65 9.12 6.71
CA VAL A 237 9.93 9.11 6.00
C VAL A 237 9.83 8.45 4.62
N HIS A 238 9.04 7.39 4.48
CA HIS A 238 8.84 6.68 3.22
C HIS A 238 7.98 7.49 2.25
N LEU A 239 6.88 8.07 2.73
CA LEU A 239 6.04 8.97 1.95
C LEU A 239 6.86 10.16 1.44
N TRP A 240 7.55 10.85 2.34
CA TRP A 240 8.32 12.06 2.04
C TRP A 240 9.43 11.80 1.03
N ASN A 241 10.16 10.69 1.18
CA ASN A 241 11.20 10.31 0.23
C ASN A 241 10.62 9.91 -1.14
N ALA A 242 9.45 9.27 -1.18
CA ALA A 242 8.78 8.93 -2.44
C ALA A 242 8.26 10.17 -3.16
N LEU A 243 7.64 11.12 -2.45
CA LEU A 243 7.22 12.42 -2.99
C LEU A 243 8.42 13.21 -3.53
N GLN A 244 9.51 13.25 -2.77
CA GLN A 244 10.75 13.92 -3.17
C GLN A 244 11.37 13.29 -4.43
N LEU A 245 11.47 11.96 -4.48
CA LEU A 245 12.00 11.26 -5.66
C LEU A 245 11.13 11.50 -6.88
N PHE A 246 9.79 11.42 -6.76
CA PHE A 246 8.90 11.72 -7.89
C PHE A 246 9.08 13.17 -8.38
N GLY A 247 9.10 14.13 -7.46
CA GLY A 247 9.28 15.55 -7.80
C GLY A 247 10.63 15.86 -8.45
N ASP A 248 11.70 15.17 -8.06
CA ASP A 248 13.01 15.33 -8.67
C ASP A 248 13.11 14.62 -10.03
N ILE A 249 12.40 13.50 -10.25
CA ILE A 249 12.24 12.88 -11.58
C ILE A 249 11.53 13.85 -12.53
N LEU A 250 10.44 14.48 -12.09
CA LEU A 250 9.67 15.44 -12.91
C LEU A 250 10.44 16.71 -13.23
N ALA A 251 11.41 17.08 -12.38
CA ALA A 251 12.26 18.25 -12.57
C ALA A 251 13.41 18.00 -13.56
N ASP A 252 13.79 16.75 -13.81
CA ASP A 252 14.82 16.37 -14.76
C ASP A 252 14.19 16.03 -16.12
N GLU A 253 14.58 16.74 -17.18
CA GLU A 253 13.94 16.61 -18.50
C GLU A 253 14.01 15.18 -19.08
N THR A 254 15.12 14.47 -18.83
CA THR A 254 15.32 13.13 -19.38
C THR A 254 14.59 12.08 -18.52
N ALA A 255 14.65 12.19 -17.20
CA ALA A 255 13.93 11.29 -16.30
C ALA A 255 12.41 11.51 -16.37
N ALA A 256 11.94 12.73 -16.54
CA ALA A 256 10.52 13.06 -16.67
C ALA A 256 9.88 12.37 -17.89
N ALA A 257 10.63 12.15 -18.97
CA ALA A 257 10.18 11.43 -20.15
C ALA A 257 9.83 9.95 -19.87
N LEU A 258 10.23 9.42 -18.71
CA LEU A 258 9.91 8.06 -18.26
C LEU A 258 8.55 7.95 -17.57
N VAL A 259 7.96 9.09 -17.19
CA VAL A 259 6.67 9.11 -16.50
C VAL A 259 5.56 9.02 -17.54
N PHE A 260 4.77 7.94 -17.48
CA PHE A 260 3.59 7.82 -18.33
C PHE A 260 2.56 8.90 -18.03
N LEU A 261 1.87 9.37 -19.07
CA LEU A 261 0.83 10.40 -18.91
C LEU A 261 -0.30 9.97 -17.96
N ASN A 262 -0.66 8.68 -17.95
CA ASN A 262 -1.67 8.17 -17.02
C ASN A 262 -1.17 8.20 -15.57
N ASP A 263 0.08 7.79 -15.33
CA ASP A 263 0.68 7.87 -14.00
C ASP A 263 0.78 9.32 -13.51
N PHE A 264 1.14 10.25 -14.41
CA PHE A 264 1.17 11.67 -14.09
C PHE A 264 -0.24 12.20 -13.73
N LYS A 265 -1.28 11.79 -14.44
CA LYS A 265 -2.67 12.18 -14.09
C LYS A 265 -3.08 11.64 -12.72
N VAL A 266 -2.73 10.39 -12.41
CA VAL A 266 -2.95 9.80 -11.09
C VAL A 266 -2.18 10.56 -10.01
N LEU A 267 -0.96 11.02 -10.29
CA LEU A 267 -0.20 11.88 -9.37
C LEU A 267 -0.95 13.19 -9.07
N VAL A 268 -1.47 13.86 -10.10
CA VAL A 268 -2.27 15.09 -9.95
C VAL A 268 -3.52 14.81 -9.12
N ASP A 269 -4.19 13.68 -9.37
CA ASP A 269 -5.37 13.27 -8.61
C ASP A 269 -5.03 13.01 -7.13
N LEU A 270 -3.89 12.36 -6.85
CA LEU A 270 -3.37 12.17 -5.49
C LEU A 270 -3.04 13.50 -4.81
N VAL A 271 -2.37 14.42 -5.49
CA VAL A 271 -2.04 15.74 -4.94
C VAL A 271 -3.32 16.49 -4.58
N ILE A 272 -4.32 16.52 -5.46
CA ILE A 272 -5.63 17.14 -5.17
C ILE A 272 -6.25 16.50 -3.93
N ARG A 273 -6.34 15.16 -3.91
CA ARG A 273 -6.93 14.39 -2.81
C ARG A 273 -6.26 14.68 -1.47
N GLU A 274 -4.95 14.59 -1.43
CA GLU A 274 -4.18 14.74 -0.18
C GLU A 274 -4.16 16.20 0.28
N SER A 275 -4.18 17.15 -0.66
CA SER A 275 -4.30 18.57 -0.32
C SER A 275 -5.62 18.91 0.37
N THR A 276 -6.72 18.24 -0.01
CA THR A 276 -8.05 18.43 0.60
C THR A 276 -8.27 17.60 1.85
N ASP A 277 -7.73 16.38 1.90
CA ASP A 277 -8.07 15.40 2.94
C ASP A 277 -7.15 15.51 4.18
N LEU A 278 -5.93 16.04 4.02
CA LEU A 278 -5.00 16.16 5.15
C LEU A 278 -5.54 17.13 6.23
N PRO A 279 -5.35 16.82 7.53
CA PRO A 279 -5.59 17.77 8.62
C PRO A 279 -4.81 19.08 8.44
N GLN A 280 -5.33 20.22 8.89
CA GLN A 280 -4.70 21.53 8.64
C GLN A 280 -3.25 21.59 9.13
N GLU A 281 -2.97 20.99 10.28
CA GLU A 281 -1.69 20.91 10.96
C GLU A 281 -0.69 19.91 10.33
N ASP A 282 -1.12 19.06 9.39
CA ASP A 282 -0.25 18.01 8.84
C ASP A 282 0.84 18.60 7.93
N VAL A 283 2.08 18.47 8.38
CA VAL A 283 3.28 18.97 7.70
C VAL A 283 3.54 18.28 6.36
N SER A 284 2.96 17.10 6.11
CA SER A 284 3.06 16.39 4.84
C SER A 284 2.45 17.17 3.69
N ARG A 285 1.52 18.10 3.97
CA ARG A 285 0.96 18.99 2.94
C ARG A 285 2.06 19.79 2.24
N LEU A 286 3.11 20.20 2.96
CA LEU A 286 4.24 20.93 2.35
C LEU A 286 4.90 20.10 1.24
N HIS A 287 5.09 18.80 1.47
CA HIS A 287 5.76 17.93 0.50
C HIS A 287 4.90 17.64 -0.72
N TYR A 288 3.58 17.56 -0.55
CA TYR A 288 2.65 17.53 -1.70
C TYR A 288 2.69 18.84 -2.49
N MET A 289 2.81 19.99 -1.82
CA MET A 289 2.94 21.28 -2.51
C MET A 289 4.29 21.42 -3.24
N GLU A 290 5.38 20.94 -2.66
CA GLU A 290 6.69 20.89 -3.33
C GLU A 290 6.65 19.97 -4.56
N LEU A 291 6.01 18.80 -4.45
CA LEU A 291 5.78 17.91 -5.58
C LEU A 291 4.92 18.59 -6.65
N LEU A 292 3.83 19.26 -6.25
CA LEU A 292 2.94 19.98 -7.17
C LEU A 292 3.70 21.06 -7.95
N GLU A 293 4.52 21.86 -7.27
CA GLU A 293 5.36 22.87 -7.92
C GLU A 293 6.20 22.25 -9.04
N ARG A 294 6.87 21.11 -8.76
CA ARG A 294 7.67 20.40 -9.77
C ARG A 294 6.81 19.79 -10.88
N ALA A 295 5.64 19.26 -10.54
CA ALA A 295 4.72 18.71 -11.52
C ALA A 295 4.23 19.78 -12.50
N LEU A 296 3.85 20.96 -12.00
CA LEU A 296 3.40 22.09 -12.81
C LEU A 296 4.51 22.64 -13.73
N ASP A 297 5.76 22.65 -13.27
CA ASP A 297 6.93 23.09 -14.03
C ASP A 297 7.41 22.01 -15.04
N SER A 298 6.92 20.76 -14.94
CA SER A 298 7.39 19.64 -15.77
C SER A 298 6.86 19.69 -17.21
N PRO A 299 7.63 19.19 -18.21
CA PRO A 299 7.14 19.05 -19.58
C PRO A 299 5.95 18.08 -19.68
N VAL A 300 5.84 17.11 -18.76
CA VAL A 300 4.75 16.12 -18.72
C VAL A 300 3.40 16.80 -18.45
N TYR A 301 3.37 17.88 -17.68
CA TYR A 301 2.11 18.61 -17.43
C TYR A 301 1.57 19.27 -18.70
N LEU A 302 2.44 19.87 -19.51
CA LEU A 302 2.05 20.42 -20.82
C LEU A 302 1.57 19.31 -21.77
N GLN A 303 2.27 18.17 -21.80
CA GLN A 303 1.86 17.01 -22.59
C GLN A 303 0.50 16.44 -22.13
N SER A 304 0.21 16.51 -20.83
CA SER A 304 -1.08 16.13 -20.26
C SER A 304 -2.22 17.10 -20.56
N GLN A 305 -1.97 18.16 -21.36
CA GLN A 305 -2.91 19.25 -21.64
C GLN A 305 -3.31 20.04 -20.37
N MET A 306 -2.37 20.17 -19.42
CA MET A 306 -2.60 20.81 -18.13
C MET A 306 -3.79 20.16 -17.38
N TYR A 307 -3.75 18.84 -17.25
CA TYR A 307 -4.82 18.03 -16.66
C TYR A 307 -5.26 18.58 -15.29
N ARG A 308 -6.57 18.78 -15.11
CA ARG A 308 -7.22 19.33 -13.90
C ARG A 308 -6.65 20.67 -13.40
N LYS A 309 -6.07 21.50 -14.28
CA LYS A 309 -5.54 22.84 -13.94
C LYS A 309 -6.50 23.69 -13.12
N ARG A 310 -7.77 23.75 -13.54
CA ARG A 310 -8.77 24.58 -12.87
C ARG A 310 -9.00 24.15 -11.43
N GLU A 311 -9.14 22.85 -11.22
CA GLU A 311 -9.42 22.26 -9.92
C GLU A 311 -8.21 22.41 -8.98
N LEU A 312 -6.99 22.24 -9.50
CA LEU A 312 -5.77 22.54 -8.75
C LEU A 312 -5.75 24.00 -8.25
N LEU A 313 -6.10 24.97 -9.10
CA LEU A 313 -6.16 26.38 -8.70
C LEU A 313 -7.26 26.61 -7.65
N GLU A 314 -8.44 26.02 -7.81
CA GLU A 314 -9.54 26.12 -6.85
C GLU A 314 -9.15 25.54 -5.48
N VAL A 315 -8.46 24.41 -5.44
CA VAL A 315 -7.94 23.81 -4.19
C VAL A 315 -6.89 24.70 -3.54
N LEU A 316 -5.94 25.24 -4.31
CA LEU A 316 -4.90 26.13 -3.78
C LEU A 316 -5.50 27.44 -3.24
N GLU A 317 -6.48 28.02 -3.94
CA GLU A 317 -7.21 29.21 -3.47
C GLU A 317 -7.98 28.89 -2.17
N SER A 318 -8.69 27.77 -2.12
CA SER A 318 -9.44 27.34 -0.93
C SER A 318 -8.52 27.11 0.27
N LEU A 319 -7.34 26.50 0.07
CA LEU A 319 -6.38 26.28 1.15
C LEU A 319 -5.77 27.58 1.65
N LEU A 320 -5.56 28.57 0.78
CA LEU A 320 -5.11 29.89 1.22
C LEU A 320 -6.19 30.64 1.98
N ASP A 321 -7.45 30.53 1.59
CA ASP A 321 -8.54 31.16 2.31
C ASP A 321 -8.66 30.58 3.72
N VAL A 322 -8.67 29.24 3.85
CA VAL A 322 -8.65 28.55 5.15
C VAL A 322 -7.42 28.94 5.96
N GLY A 323 -6.25 28.95 5.33
CA GLY A 323 -5.01 29.24 6.04
C GLY A 323 -4.83 30.70 6.44
N ALA A 324 -5.63 31.62 5.91
CA ALA A 324 -5.63 33.05 6.24
C ALA A 324 -6.59 33.41 7.39
N GLU A 325 -7.40 32.46 7.87
CA GLU A 325 -8.26 32.65 9.05
C GLU A 325 -7.38 32.88 10.31
N GLU A 326 -7.86 33.72 11.25
CA GLU A 326 -7.08 34.11 12.43
C GLU A 326 -6.75 32.94 13.37
N ASP A 327 -7.60 31.91 13.37
CA ASP A 327 -7.50 30.68 14.17
C ASP A 327 -6.92 29.49 13.38
N SER A 328 -6.46 29.71 12.15
CA SER A 328 -5.83 28.68 11.32
C SER A 328 -4.61 28.06 12.01
N VAL A 329 -4.58 26.73 12.04
CA VAL A 329 -3.43 25.93 12.52
C VAL A 329 -2.53 25.48 11.36
N MET A 330 -2.77 25.97 10.14
CA MET A 330 -2.01 25.58 8.96
C MET A 330 -0.56 26.08 9.04
N PRO A 331 0.45 25.21 8.81
CA PRO A 331 1.85 25.61 8.83
C PRO A 331 2.16 26.76 7.85
N LYS A 332 2.95 27.74 8.31
CA LYS A 332 3.27 28.96 7.54
C LYS A 332 4.03 28.68 6.24
N ASP A 333 4.95 27.72 6.29
CA ASP A 333 5.70 27.21 5.14
C ASP A 333 4.81 26.61 4.06
N VAL A 334 3.73 25.93 4.43
CA VAL A 334 2.69 25.45 3.49
C VAL A 334 2.02 26.65 2.81
N MET A 335 1.58 27.65 3.59
CA MET A 335 0.95 28.86 3.08
C MET A 335 1.86 29.65 2.13
N ASP A 336 3.12 29.80 2.49
CA ASP A 336 4.12 30.49 1.67
C ASP A 336 4.38 29.71 0.36
N LYS A 337 4.41 28.38 0.41
CA LYS A 337 4.55 27.53 -0.79
C LYS A 337 3.33 27.63 -1.71
N ILE A 338 2.10 27.61 -1.18
CA ILE A 338 0.89 27.76 -2.01
C ILE A 338 0.88 29.12 -2.71
N LYS A 339 1.23 30.21 -2.00
CA LYS A 339 1.38 31.55 -2.59
C LYS A 339 2.39 31.55 -3.74
N GLN A 340 3.55 30.90 -3.57
CA GLN A 340 4.55 30.78 -4.63
C GLN A 340 3.99 30.08 -5.88
N ILE A 341 3.28 28.97 -5.69
CA ILE A 341 2.68 28.20 -6.80
C ILE A 341 1.65 29.03 -7.56
N LEU A 342 0.71 29.69 -6.86
CA LEU A 342 -0.32 30.51 -7.49
C LEU A 342 0.27 31.72 -8.23
N MET A 343 1.31 32.34 -7.67
CA MET A 343 2.01 33.44 -8.32
C MET A 343 2.64 32.98 -9.65
N LYS A 344 3.26 31.80 -9.70
CA LYS A 344 3.83 31.22 -10.92
C LYS A 344 2.75 30.82 -11.93
N ALA A 345 1.71 30.12 -11.49
CA ALA A 345 0.67 29.54 -12.36
C ALA A 345 -0.16 30.59 -13.12
N ASN A 346 -0.23 31.83 -12.62
CA ASN A 346 -1.05 32.93 -13.16
C ASN A 346 -0.25 33.98 -13.96
N TYR A 347 1.00 33.72 -14.34
CA TYR A 347 1.72 34.52 -15.35
C TYR A 347 1.14 34.27 -16.75
N GLY A 348 0.00 34.87 -17.07
CA GLY A 348 -0.58 34.76 -18.41
C GLY A 348 -1.72 35.71 -18.77
N LYS A 349 -2.53 36.19 -17.82
CA LYS A 349 -3.64 37.13 -18.10
C LYS A 349 -3.72 38.27 -17.08
N VAL A 350 -3.94 39.48 -17.58
CA VAL A 350 -4.07 40.71 -16.77
C VAL A 350 -5.26 40.65 -15.80
N SER A 351 -6.33 39.89 -16.13
CA SER A 351 -7.48 39.64 -15.25
C SER A 351 -7.11 38.89 -13.97
N ASP A 352 -6.13 37.99 -14.05
CA ASP A 352 -5.78 37.06 -12.98
C ASP A 352 -4.84 37.73 -11.97
N LYS A 353 -4.01 38.69 -12.44
CA LYS A 353 -3.28 39.62 -11.57
C LYS A 353 -4.21 40.47 -10.69
N LEU A 354 -5.36 40.91 -11.21
CA LEU A 354 -6.35 41.69 -10.45
C LEU A 354 -7.13 40.84 -9.43
N ARG A 355 -7.28 39.54 -9.68
CA ARG A 355 -7.86 38.58 -8.73
C ARG A 355 -6.88 38.30 -7.59
N ILE A 356 -5.60 38.06 -7.90
CA ILE A 356 -4.52 37.90 -6.90
C ILE A 356 -4.31 39.19 -6.10
N LEU A 357 -4.29 40.37 -6.73
CA LEU A 357 -4.16 41.65 -6.01
C LEU A 357 -5.37 41.99 -5.11
N ARG A 358 -6.53 41.38 -5.38
CA ARG A 358 -7.71 41.46 -4.49
C ARG A 358 -7.60 40.46 -3.34
N LEU A 359 -7.18 39.23 -3.62
CA LEU A 359 -6.92 38.21 -2.59
C LEU A 359 -5.77 38.61 -1.66
N MET A 360 -4.66 39.14 -2.20
CA MET A 360 -3.56 39.69 -1.42
C MET A 360 -3.96 40.89 -0.57
N ARG A 361 -4.87 41.76 -1.04
CA ARG A 361 -5.41 42.85 -0.22
C ARG A 361 -6.28 42.33 0.92
N ARG A 362 -7.11 41.32 0.65
CA ARG A 362 -7.89 40.60 1.67
C ARG A 362 -6.98 39.90 2.70
N TRP A 363 -5.86 39.31 2.27
CA TRP A 363 -4.88 38.63 3.13
C TRP A 363 -3.92 39.58 3.87
N MET A 364 -3.85 40.85 3.49
CA MET A 364 -3.03 41.89 4.16
C MET A 364 -3.83 42.74 5.17
N GLY A 365 -5.06 42.35 5.50
CA GLY A 365 -5.81 42.94 6.60
C GLY A 365 -6.51 44.26 6.29
N GLU A 366 -7.00 44.48 5.07
CA GLU A 366 -8.08 45.47 4.85
C GLU A 366 -9.42 44.76 5.06
N ALA A 367 -10.03 45.05 6.21
CA ALA A 367 -11.28 44.47 6.69
C ALA A 367 -12.43 44.68 5.71
N ASP A 368 -13.24 43.63 5.52
CA ASP A 368 -14.67 43.80 5.25
C ASP A 368 -15.43 42.76 6.08
N GLU A 369 -16.36 43.26 6.88
CA GLU A 369 -17.12 42.53 7.88
C GLU A 369 -18.19 41.64 7.24
N THR A 370 -18.67 40.69 8.06
CA THR A 370 -19.90 39.87 7.95
C THR A 370 -19.76 38.52 7.23
N HIS A 371 -19.83 37.42 8.00
CA HIS A 371 -21.08 36.66 8.25
C HIS A 371 -20.85 35.53 9.28
N ASN A 372 -21.77 35.43 10.25
CA ASN A 372 -21.83 34.41 11.30
C ASN A 372 -22.20 33.03 10.75
N TYR A 373 -21.61 31.95 11.30
CA TYR A 373 -22.21 30.61 11.34
C TYR A 373 -22.16 30.02 12.75
N PRO A 374 -23.17 29.24 13.19
CA PRO A 374 -23.22 28.69 14.54
C PRO A 374 -22.49 27.34 14.66
N GLN A 375 -21.93 27.11 15.85
CA GLN A 375 -21.29 25.87 16.30
C GLN A 375 -22.30 24.77 16.70
N SER A 376 -21.77 23.54 16.60
CA SER A 376 -22.09 22.29 17.33
C SER A 376 -22.79 21.19 16.52
N LEU A 377 -22.24 19.97 16.59
CA LEU A 377 -22.94 18.88 17.26
C LEU A 377 -21.99 17.73 17.67
N MET A 378 -22.16 17.28 18.91
CA MET A 378 -21.56 16.08 19.48
C MET A 378 -22.23 14.79 18.95
N ALA A 379 -21.48 13.69 18.98
CA ALA A 379 -21.97 12.34 18.66
C ALA A 379 -23.06 11.87 19.65
N ASP A 380 -24.19 11.39 19.11
CA ASP A 380 -25.32 10.83 19.87
C ASP A 380 -25.46 9.32 19.57
N ASN A 381 -25.58 8.50 20.62
CA ASN A 381 -25.79 7.05 20.56
C ASN A 381 -27.29 6.75 20.37
N ARG A 382 -27.81 6.95 19.16
CA ARG A 382 -29.15 6.49 18.76
C ARG A 382 -29.05 5.39 17.70
N GLU A 383 -30.01 4.45 17.70
CA GLU A 383 -30.17 3.52 16.57
C GLU A 383 -30.28 4.32 15.26
N PRO A 384 -29.53 3.95 14.20
CA PRO A 384 -29.48 4.73 12.98
C PRO A 384 -30.84 4.70 12.27
N SER A 385 -31.43 5.87 12.02
CA SER A 385 -32.60 6.00 11.15
C SER A 385 -32.15 6.00 9.68
N TYR A 386 -32.71 5.11 8.86
CA TYR A 386 -32.42 5.05 7.42
C TYR A 386 -33.50 5.76 6.58
N PRO A 387 -33.13 6.35 5.42
CA PRO A 387 -31.79 6.42 4.85
C PRO A 387 -30.87 7.36 5.64
N GLN A 388 -29.60 6.95 5.82
CA GLN A 388 -28.60 7.80 6.44
C GLN A 388 -27.82 8.52 5.34
N GLN A 389 -27.85 9.85 5.35
CA GLN A 389 -27.07 10.65 4.40
C GLN A 389 -25.62 10.71 4.82
N VAL A 390 -24.74 10.51 3.84
CA VAL A 390 -23.30 10.54 3.99
C VAL A 390 -22.71 11.34 2.85
N GLU A 391 -21.71 12.15 3.14
CA GLU A 391 -20.92 12.79 2.09
C GLU A 391 -20.07 11.73 1.39
N LEU A 392 -20.10 11.76 0.06
CA LEU A 392 -19.12 11.06 -0.76
C LEU A 392 -17.79 11.80 -0.65
N ARG A 393 -16.67 11.08 -0.51
CA ARG A 393 -15.33 11.66 -0.32
C ARG A 393 -14.32 11.09 -1.34
N GLY A 394 -13.33 11.88 -1.73
CA GLY A 394 -12.26 11.44 -2.64
C GLY A 394 -12.76 10.95 -4.02
N PHE A 395 -12.35 9.73 -4.41
CA PHE A 395 -12.75 9.08 -5.69
C PHE A 395 -14.26 8.94 -5.85
N GLU A 396 -14.99 8.84 -4.74
CA GLU A 396 -16.45 8.74 -4.73
C GLU A 396 -17.12 10.00 -5.33
N ARG A 397 -16.44 11.16 -5.27
CA ARG A 397 -16.85 12.47 -5.83
C ARG A 397 -16.32 12.73 -7.23
N ALA A 398 -15.04 12.45 -7.45
CA ALA A 398 -14.26 13.09 -8.52
C ALA A 398 -14.31 12.40 -9.89
N VAL A 399 -14.74 11.14 -9.94
CA VAL A 399 -14.72 10.38 -11.19
C VAL A 399 -16.09 9.74 -11.40
N THR A 400 -16.93 10.41 -12.17
CA THR A 400 -18.05 9.75 -12.85
C THR A 400 -17.84 9.97 -14.33
N MET A 401 -17.85 8.92 -15.14
CA MET A 401 -17.65 9.04 -16.60
C MET A 401 -18.70 9.96 -17.24
N ALA A 402 -19.86 10.06 -16.58
CA ALA A 402 -20.93 11.05 -16.72
C ALA A 402 -21.71 11.07 -15.38
N ALA A 403 -22.49 12.10 -15.08
CA ALA A 403 -23.18 12.26 -13.79
C ALA A 403 -23.90 10.98 -13.32
N GLY A 404 -23.38 10.35 -12.27
CA GLY A 404 -23.94 9.14 -11.63
C GLY A 404 -23.62 7.81 -12.32
N ILE A 405 -22.67 7.78 -13.25
CA ILE A 405 -22.24 6.56 -13.95
C ILE A 405 -20.79 6.21 -13.55
N SER A 406 -20.54 4.94 -13.22
CA SER A 406 -19.22 4.42 -12.81
C SER A 406 -18.71 3.25 -13.68
N MET A 407 -17.38 3.11 -13.79
CA MET A 407 -16.73 1.90 -14.30
C MET A 407 -16.83 0.75 -13.29
N LYS A 408 -16.96 -0.47 -13.80
CA LYS A 408 -16.85 -1.66 -12.97
C LYS A 408 -15.42 -2.15 -12.92
N ILE A 409 -15.02 -2.67 -11.77
CA ILE A 409 -13.92 -3.62 -11.66
C ILE A 409 -14.48 -4.99 -11.25
N VAL A 410 -13.68 -6.02 -11.48
CA VAL A 410 -14.05 -7.41 -11.17
C VAL A 410 -12.94 -8.09 -10.38
N HIS A 411 -13.31 -8.69 -9.26
CA HIS A 411 -12.47 -9.59 -8.49
C HIS A 411 -12.91 -11.02 -8.75
N SER A 412 -12.05 -11.79 -9.43
CA SER A 412 -12.32 -13.18 -9.80
C SER A 412 -11.59 -14.12 -8.84
N MET A 413 -12.34 -15.04 -8.23
CA MET A 413 -11.84 -16.12 -7.40
C MET A 413 -12.31 -17.46 -7.95
N PHE A 414 -11.38 -18.38 -8.17
CA PHE A 414 -11.68 -19.76 -8.51
C PHE A 414 -11.63 -20.61 -7.24
N VAL A 415 -12.69 -21.35 -6.97
CA VAL A 415 -12.81 -22.21 -5.78
C VAL A 415 -13.13 -23.63 -6.19
N ALA A 416 -12.60 -24.57 -5.41
CA ALA A 416 -12.92 -25.97 -5.55
C ALA A 416 -13.30 -26.61 -4.20
N GLY A 417 -14.22 -27.57 -4.21
CA GLY A 417 -14.76 -28.26 -3.03
C GLY A 417 -16.30 -28.26 -3.02
N ALA A 418 -16.91 -28.19 -1.84
CA ALA A 418 -18.37 -28.28 -1.65
C ALA A 418 -19.15 -27.05 -2.22
N VAL A 419 -19.19 -26.94 -3.54
CA VAL A 419 -19.79 -25.82 -4.28
C VAL A 419 -21.30 -25.76 -4.08
N ASP A 420 -21.99 -26.90 -4.01
CA ASP A 420 -23.43 -26.93 -3.75
C ASP A 420 -23.77 -26.26 -2.41
N THR A 421 -23.01 -26.58 -1.36
CA THR A 421 -23.14 -25.96 -0.04
C THR A 421 -22.84 -24.46 -0.10
N LEU A 422 -21.79 -24.06 -0.83
CA LEU A 422 -21.46 -22.66 -1.04
C LEU A 422 -22.64 -21.92 -1.68
N VAL A 423 -23.12 -22.39 -2.83
CA VAL A 423 -24.19 -21.77 -3.60
C VAL A 423 -25.51 -21.72 -2.81
N GLN A 424 -25.81 -22.76 -2.02
CA GLN A 424 -26.98 -22.80 -1.15
C GLN A 424 -27.00 -21.64 -0.15
N PHE A 425 -25.84 -21.29 0.45
CA PHE A 425 -25.76 -20.26 1.49
C PHE A 425 -25.44 -18.86 0.98
N LEU A 426 -25.05 -18.71 -0.30
CA LEU A 426 -24.70 -17.40 -0.88
C LEU A 426 -25.78 -16.31 -0.71
N PRO A 427 -27.10 -16.56 -0.89
CA PRO A 427 -28.10 -15.50 -0.74
C PRO A 427 -28.13 -14.90 0.67
N GLU A 428 -28.07 -15.76 1.69
CA GLU A 428 -28.06 -15.35 3.10
C GLU A 428 -26.70 -14.73 3.47
N ALA A 429 -25.59 -15.32 3.02
CA ALA A 429 -24.25 -14.80 3.25
C ALA A 429 -24.08 -13.39 2.67
N LEU A 430 -24.53 -13.17 1.43
CA LEU A 430 -24.47 -11.87 0.77
C LEU A 430 -25.33 -10.85 1.51
N THR A 431 -26.53 -11.24 1.96
CA THR A 431 -27.41 -10.39 2.77
C THR A 431 -26.70 -9.94 4.06
N ARG A 432 -26.07 -10.89 4.79
CA ARG A 432 -25.31 -10.58 6.01
C ARG A 432 -24.13 -9.67 5.72
N THR A 433 -23.36 -9.93 4.66
CA THR A 433 -22.21 -9.09 4.27
C THR A 433 -22.65 -7.65 3.93
N PHE A 434 -23.69 -7.47 3.11
CA PHE A 434 -24.20 -6.13 2.78
C PHE A 434 -24.72 -5.38 4.01
N ASN A 435 -25.35 -6.08 4.96
CA ASN A 435 -25.86 -5.48 6.19
C ASN A 435 -24.76 -5.19 7.22
N MET A 436 -23.67 -5.97 7.20
CA MET A 436 -22.49 -5.72 8.02
C MET A 436 -21.70 -4.51 7.52
N HIS A 437 -21.70 -4.26 6.20
CA HIS A 437 -20.96 -3.18 5.55
C HIS A 437 -21.88 -2.10 4.96
N PRO A 438 -22.20 -1.01 5.71
CA PRO A 438 -23.17 0.01 5.32
C PRO A 438 -22.98 0.55 3.90
N ARG A 439 -21.73 0.81 3.53
CA ARG A 439 -21.35 1.40 2.23
C ARG A 439 -21.63 0.47 1.03
N MET A 440 -21.80 -0.85 1.22
CA MET A 440 -22.28 -1.73 0.13
C MET A 440 -23.74 -1.44 -0.26
N ARG A 441 -24.47 -0.71 0.60
CA ARG A 441 -25.87 -0.31 0.42
C ARG A 441 -26.00 1.18 0.14
N ALA A 442 -24.93 1.84 -0.29
CA ALA A 442 -24.94 3.25 -0.66
C ALA A 442 -25.56 3.45 -2.06
N LEU A 443 -26.39 4.47 -2.21
CA LEU A 443 -26.84 5.01 -3.49
C LEU A 443 -26.50 6.49 -3.55
N GLN A 444 -25.99 6.97 -4.68
CA GLN A 444 -25.71 8.39 -4.86
C GLN A 444 -27.03 9.17 -4.94
N VAL A 445 -27.08 10.33 -4.28
CA VAL A 445 -28.21 11.26 -4.38
C VAL A 445 -28.03 12.13 -5.63
N LYS A 446 -29.11 12.33 -6.39
CA LYS A 446 -29.10 13.28 -7.52
C LYS A 446 -29.05 14.70 -6.98
N GLY A 447 -27.96 15.43 -7.22
CA GLY A 447 -27.79 16.81 -6.78
C GLY A 447 -26.33 17.28 -6.85
N GLU A 448 -26.10 18.54 -6.48
CA GLU A 448 -24.77 19.18 -6.54
C GLU A 448 -23.89 18.87 -5.31
N ASP A 449 -24.46 18.31 -4.24
CA ASP A 449 -23.79 18.18 -2.93
C ASP A 449 -23.00 16.87 -2.72
N PHE A 450 -22.78 16.06 -3.77
CA PHE A 450 -22.04 14.79 -3.68
C PHE A 450 -22.42 13.92 -2.47
N LEU A 451 -23.72 13.76 -2.22
CA LEU A 451 -24.24 12.94 -1.13
C LEU A 451 -24.54 11.52 -1.60
N ALA A 452 -24.45 10.56 -0.68
CA ALA A 452 -25.04 9.25 -0.84
C ALA A 452 -25.95 8.92 0.34
N GLU A 453 -26.94 8.09 0.07
CA GLU A 453 -27.83 7.54 1.06
C GLU A 453 -27.48 6.08 1.30
N ILE A 454 -27.05 5.78 2.53
CA ILE A 454 -27.01 4.42 3.02
C ILE A 454 -28.45 3.96 3.19
N GLN A 455 -28.85 2.99 2.38
CA GLN A 455 -30.21 2.45 2.38
C GLN A 455 -30.49 1.67 3.66
N ALA A 456 -31.71 1.18 3.87
CA ALA A 456 -32.02 0.25 4.97
C ALA A 456 -31.41 -1.14 4.74
N PRO A 457 -31.18 -1.96 5.80
CA PRO A 457 -30.68 -3.32 5.67
C PRO A 457 -31.47 -4.13 4.63
N LEU A 458 -30.75 -4.94 3.84
CA LEU A 458 -31.30 -5.79 2.80
C LEU A 458 -31.87 -7.08 3.40
N THR A 459 -32.86 -7.64 2.70
CA THR A 459 -33.37 -9.00 2.90
C THR A 459 -32.91 -9.89 1.74
N VAL A 460 -32.99 -11.20 1.92
CA VAL A 460 -32.68 -12.17 0.85
C VAL A 460 -33.54 -11.92 -0.40
N ASP A 461 -34.80 -11.51 -0.23
CA ASP A 461 -35.66 -11.14 -1.36
C ASP A 461 -35.12 -9.93 -2.13
N LYS A 462 -34.57 -8.93 -1.42
CA LYS A 462 -33.95 -7.76 -2.06
C LYS A 462 -32.67 -8.11 -2.81
N ILE A 463 -31.88 -9.08 -2.34
CA ILE A 463 -30.72 -9.59 -3.08
C ILE A 463 -31.15 -10.08 -4.47
N SER A 464 -32.25 -10.83 -4.53
CA SER A 464 -32.79 -11.38 -5.77
C SER A 464 -33.43 -10.29 -6.65
N SER A 465 -34.29 -9.44 -6.08
CA SER A 465 -35.00 -8.41 -6.84
C SER A 465 -34.09 -7.32 -7.41
N LYS A 466 -32.95 -7.05 -6.75
CA LYS A 466 -31.91 -6.11 -7.19
C LYS A 466 -30.82 -6.79 -8.03
N ASN A 467 -30.95 -8.09 -8.31
CA ASN A 467 -30.01 -8.86 -9.13
C ASN A 467 -28.55 -8.79 -8.62
N LEU A 468 -28.38 -8.78 -7.28
CA LEU A 468 -27.08 -8.66 -6.60
C LEU A 468 -26.33 -9.99 -6.51
N LEU A 469 -27.01 -11.10 -6.76
CA LEU A 469 -26.43 -12.43 -6.90
C LEU A 469 -26.91 -13.04 -8.22
N ARG A 470 -25.99 -13.42 -9.09
CA ARG A 470 -26.28 -14.09 -10.37
C ARG A 470 -25.57 -15.44 -10.40
N THR A 471 -26.31 -16.53 -10.53
CA THR A 471 -25.70 -17.87 -10.64
C THR A 471 -25.92 -18.41 -12.04
N ARG A 472 -24.84 -18.86 -12.70
CA ARG A 472 -24.87 -19.54 -13.99
C ARG A 472 -24.29 -20.94 -13.85
N TRP A 473 -24.98 -21.91 -14.43
CA TRP A 473 -24.59 -23.32 -14.39
C TRP A 473 -24.17 -23.75 -15.79
N PHE A 474 -22.98 -24.34 -15.90
CA PHE A 474 -22.42 -24.80 -17.16
C PHE A 474 -22.37 -26.33 -17.16
N SER A 475 -23.13 -26.94 -18.04
CA SER A 475 -23.01 -28.36 -18.40
C SER A 475 -22.33 -28.43 -19.78
N HIS A 476 -21.60 -29.51 -20.09
CA HIS A 476 -20.78 -29.69 -21.31
C HIS A 476 -21.37 -29.17 -22.66
N PRO A 477 -20.53 -29.01 -23.69
CA PRO A 477 -20.18 -27.77 -24.40
C PRO A 477 -21.26 -27.15 -25.33
N GLU A 478 -22.52 -27.57 -25.26
CA GLU A 478 -23.60 -27.07 -26.13
C GLU A 478 -24.63 -26.19 -25.39
N SER A 479 -24.24 -25.55 -24.29
CA SER A 479 -25.06 -24.44 -23.80
C SER A 479 -24.91 -23.27 -24.77
N THR A 480 -26.03 -22.76 -25.26
CA THR A 480 -26.13 -21.58 -26.15
C THR A 480 -25.61 -20.27 -25.53
N GLY A 481 -24.92 -20.34 -24.37
CA GLY A 481 -24.49 -19.22 -23.54
C GLY A 481 -22.99 -19.18 -23.23
N GLY A 482 -22.14 -19.88 -24.00
CA GLY A 482 -20.68 -19.85 -23.87
C GLY A 482 -20.10 -20.95 -22.95
N ALA A 483 -18.79 -21.12 -22.98
CA ALA A 483 -18.07 -22.10 -22.17
C ALA A 483 -17.63 -21.52 -20.80
N PHE A 484 -17.44 -22.38 -19.80
CA PHE A 484 -16.92 -21.98 -18.49
C PHE A 484 -15.54 -21.28 -18.57
N SER A 485 -14.75 -21.61 -19.59
CA SER A 485 -13.47 -20.96 -19.91
C SER A 485 -13.61 -19.49 -20.32
N ASP A 486 -14.78 -19.08 -20.80
CA ASP A 486 -15.01 -17.78 -21.42
C ASP A 486 -15.30 -16.68 -20.38
N TRP A 487 -15.05 -16.98 -19.11
CA TRP A 487 -15.27 -16.07 -17.99
C TRP A 487 -14.49 -14.76 -18.14
N GLN A 488 -13.31 -14.76 -18.77
CA GLN A 488 -12.51 -13.56 -19.00
C GLN A 488 -13.22 -12.61 -19.95
N GLN A 489 -13.74 -13.14 -21.07
CA GLN A 489 -14.51 -12.38 -22.03
C GLN A 489 -15.80 -11.85 -21.39
N TYR A 490 -16.52 -12.69 -20.63
CA TYR A 490 -17.70 -12.23 -19.89
C TYR A 490 -17.37 -11.10 -18.89
N ALA A 491 -16.26 -11.23 -18.17
CA ALA A 491 -15.82 -10.23 -17.21
C ALA A 491 -15.47 -8.90 -17.90
N GLU A 492 -14.79 -8.95 -19.05
CA GLU A 492 -14.49 -7.79 -19.88
C GLU A 492 -15.77 -7.12 -20.41
N GLU A 493 -16.69 -7.90 -20.98
CA GLU A 493 -17.99 -7.43 -21.47
C GLU A 493 -18.83 -6.78 -20.36
N GLU A 494 -18.90 -7.40 -19.18
CA GLU A 494 -19.60 -6.82 -18.04
C GLU A 494 -18.92 -5.55 -17.53
N CYS A 495 -17.59 -5.48 -17.53
CA CYS A 495 -16.83 -4.30 -17.14
C CYS A 495 -17.02 -3.12 -18.10
N ASN A 496 -17.32 -3.40 -19.38
CA ASN A 496 -17.69 -2.39 -20.37
C ASN A 496 -19.10 -1.81 -20.17
N ILE A 497 -19.93 -2.43 -19.33
CA ILE A 497 -21.25 -1.90 -18.94
C ILE A 497 -21.09 -1.07 -17.67
N ALA A 498 -21.43 0.21 -17.74
CA ALA A 498 -21.30 1.10 -16.60
C ALA A 498 -22.37 0.87 -15.50
N ILE A 499 -22.04 1.17 -14.24
CA ILE A 499 -22.96 1.15 -13.09
C ILE A 499 -23.70 2.47 -13.01
N ASP A 500 -25.03 2.43 -12.88
CA ASP A 500 -25.85 3.59 -12.51
C ASP A 500 -25.92 3.73 -10.98
N ARG A 501 -25.13 4.65 -10.43
CA ARG A 501 -24.94 4.86 -8.99
C ARG A 501 -26.18 5.44 -8.31
N TYR A 502 -27.17 5.94 -9.06
CA TYR A 502 -28.42 6.43 -8.48
C TYR A 502 -29.40 5.30 -8.15
N THR A 503 -29.30 4.17 -8.85
CA THR A 503 -30.31 3.10 -8.78
C THR A 503 -29.73 1.72 -8.43
N GLN A 504 -28.44 1.53 -8.69
CA GLN A 504 -27.72 0.27 -8.49
C GLN A 504 -26.75 0.37 -7.31
N TYR A 505 -26.68 -0.71 -6.53
CA TYR A 505 -25.72 -0.83 -5.45
C TYR A 505 -24.30 -1.02 -5.98
N PRO A 506 -23.27 -0.59 -5.23
CA PRO A 506 -21.89 -0.59 -5.69
C PRO A 506 -21.25 -1.97 -5.83
N PHE A 507 -21.95 -3.06 -5.48
CA PHE A 507 -21.42 -4.42 -5.57
C PHE A 507 -22.49 -5.40 -6.08
N PHE A 508 -22.07 -6.39 -6.86
CA PHE A 508 -22.87 -7.59 -7.11
C PHE A 508 -21.95 -8.79 -7.38
N LEU A 509 -22.43 -9.98 -7.03
CA LEU A 509 -21.68 -11.23 -7.18
C LEU A 509 -22.25 -12.05 -8.34
N VAL A 510 -21.37 -12.50 -9.24
CA VAL A 510 -21.67 -13.49 -10.26
C VAL A 510 -20.94 -14.78 -9.94
N VAL A 511 -21.64 -15.91 -9.94
CA VAL A 511 -21.07 -17.23 -9.67
C VAL A 511 -21.32 -18.14 -10.85
N TRP A 512 -20.24 -18.61 -11.45
CA TRP A 512 -20.25 -19.62 -12.49
C TRP A 512 -19.93 -20.96 -11.86
N VAL A 513 -20.78 -21.95 -12.08
CA VAL A 513 -20.62 -23.31 -11.56
C VAL A 513 -20.40 -24.27 -12.72
N ASP A 514 -19.32 -25.06 -12.66
CA ASP A 514 -19.08 -26.12 -13.64
C ASP A 514 -19.76 -27.41 -13.16
N TYR A 515 -20.79 -27.84 -13.87
CA TYR A 515 -21.56 -29.03 -13.55
C TYR A 515 -20.81 -30.33 -13.86
N ASN A 516 -19.81 -30.30 -14.75
CA ASN A 516 -19.01 -31.49 -15.11
C ASN A 516 -17.93 -31.80 -14.07
N CYS A 517 -17.45 -30.77 -13.38
CA CYS A 517 -16.57 -30.87 -12.22
C CYS A 517 -17.37 -30.40 -11.00
N ALA A 518 -18.14 -31.30 -10.38
CA ALA A 518 -19.09 -31.04 -9.26
C ALA A 518 -18.51 -30.34 -8.01
N ASP A 519 -17.23 -29.97 -8.06
CA ASP A 519 -16.54 -29.27 -7.01
C ASP A 519 -15.84 -28.01 -7.54
N GLN A 520 -16.32 -27.33 -8.58
CA GLN A 520 -15.66 -26.11 -9.12
C GLN A 520 -16.63 -24.96 -9.37
N ALA A 521 -16.27 -23.79 -8.85
CA ALA A 521 -16.97 -22.55 -9.12
C ALA A 521 -16.00 -21.38 -9.31
N ARG A 522 -16.42 -20.41 -10.10
CA ARG A 522 -15.76 -19.12 -10.23
C ARG A 522 -16.68 -18.02 -9.73
N LEU A 523 -16.24 -17.31 -8.70
CA LEU A 523 -16.92 -16.16 -8.13
C LEU A 523 -16.29 -14.91 -8.73
N MET A 524 -17.11 -14.03 -9.26
CA MET A 524 -16.73 -12.75 -9.83
C MET A 524 -17.52 -11.67 -9.10
N LEU A 525 -16.86 -10.98 -8.16
CA LEU A 525 -17.43 -9.83 -7.49
C LEU A 525 -17.17 -8.61 -8.38
N PHE A 526 -18.23 -8.06 -8.93
CA PHE A 526 -18.19 -6.80 -9.65
C PHE A 526 -18.46 -5.67 -8.68
N SER A 527 -17.69 -4.59 -8.79
CA SER A 527 -17.87 -3.42 -7.96
C SER A 527 -17.68 -2.11 -8.71
N ASP A 528 -18.33 -1.07 -8.20
CA ASP A 528 -18.07 0.32 -8.58
C ASP A 528 -16.61 0.65 -8.24
N HIS A 529 -15.80 0.90 -9.27
CA HIS A 529 -14.37 1.20 -9.18
C HIS A 529 -14.07 2.39 -8.25
N TYR A 530 -15.03 3.30 -8.06
CA TYR A 530 -14.87 4.48 -7.24
C TYR A 530 -15.34 4.29 -5.80
N MET A 531 -16.04 3.19 -5.52
CA MET A 531 -16.46 2.73 -4.19
C MET A 531 -15.61 1.56 -3.67
N SER A 532 -14.84 0.92 -4.55
CA SER A 532 -14.07 -0.28 -4.30
C SER A 532 -12.76 -0.24 -5.08
N ASP A 533 -11.63 -0.34 -4.38
CA ASP A 533 -10.33 -0.56 -4.99
C ASP A 533 -10.01 -2.05 -5.24
N GLY A 534 -8.83 -2.31 -5.80
CA GLY A 534 -8.32 -3.66 -6.06
C GLY A 534 -8.20 -4.58 -4.84
N TYR A 535 -8.26 -4.07 -3.60
CA TYR A 535 -8.10 -4.88 -2.38
C TYR A 535 -9.42 -5.07 -1.61
N SER A 536 -10.30 -4.07 -1.61
CA SER A 536 -11.62 -4.07 -0.96
C SER A 536 -12.53 -5.16 -1.51
N GLY A 537 -12.49 -5.45 -2.82
CA GLY A 537 -13.25 -6.57 -3.38
C GLY A 537 -12.82 -7.94 -2.84
N MET A 538 -11.53 -8.12 -2.54
CA MET A 538 -11.04 -9.34 -1.88
C MET A 538 -11.50 -9.42 -0.41
N VAL A 539 -11.57 -8.30 0.30
CA VAL A 539 -12.11 -8.25 1.67
C VAL A 539 -13.59 -8.65 1.67
N VAL A 540 -14.38 -8.11 0.73
CA VAL A 540 -15.80 -8.46 0.57
C VAL A 540 -15.97 -9.94 0.21
N LEU A 541 -15.19 -10.47 -0.74
CA LEU A 541 -15.21 -11.88 -1.09
C LEU A 541 -14.90 -12.77 0.13
N ASN A 542 -13.84 -12.47 0.88
CA ASN A 542 -13.51 -13.20 2.10
C ASN A 542 -14.63 -13.11 3.15
N SER A 543 -15.23 -11.93 3.33
CA SER A 543 -16.37 -11.76 4.23
C SER A 543 -17.55 -12.64 3.84
N ILE A 544 -17.85 -12.76 2.55
CA ILE A 544 -18.91 -13.66 2.05
C ILE A 544 -18.58 -15.12 2.41
N PHE A 545 -17.33 -15.56 2.22
CA PHE A 545 -16.90 -16.91 2.58
C PHE A 545 -16.99 -17.16 4.09
N ASP A 546 -16.60 -16.20 4.92
CA ASP A 546 -16.73 -16.30 6.38
C ASP A 546 -18.20 -16.48 6.77
N GLN A 547 -19.12 -15.71 6.17
CA GLN A 547 -20.56 -15.86 6.41
C GLN A 547 -21.08 -17.22 5.96
N VAL A 548 -20.66 -17.73 4.80
CA VAL A 548 -21.01 -19.08 4.33
C VAL A 548 -20.50 -20.16 5.31
N ALA A 549 -19.27 -20.01 5.81
CA ALA A 549 -18.69 -20.92 6.79
C ALA A 549 -19.45 -20.90 8.13
N HIS A 550 -19.90 -19.72 8.57
CA HIS A 550 -20.74 -19.59 9.77
C HIS A 550 -22.12 -20.23 9.57
N LEU A 551 -22.77 -19.97 8.43
CA LEU A 551 -24.09 -20.51 8.09
C LEU A 551 -24.08 -22.03 7.98
N SER A 552 -23.09 -22.59 7.29
CA SER A 552 -22.96 -24.05 7.10
C SER A 552 -22.75 -24.83 8.41
N ARG A 553 -22.27 -24.18 9.48
CA ARG A 553 -22.09 -24.76 10.82
C ARG A 553 -23.34 -24.69 11.69
N GLY A 554 -24.47 -24.22 11.16
CA GLY A 554 -25.73 -24.13 11.91
C GLY A 554 -25.77 -23.00 12.95
N GLN A 555 -24.86 -22.03 12.87
CA GLN A 555 -24.88 -20.81 13.70
C GLN A 555 -25.94 -19.84 13.18
N ASN A 556 -27.21 -20.28 13.23
CA ASN A 556 -28.41 -19.56 12.80
C ASN A 556 -28.96 -18.62 13.89
N HIS A 557 -28.13 -18.14 14.81
CA HIS A 557 -28.63 -17.17 15.77
C HIS A 557 -28.97 -15.88 15.03
N SER A 558 -30.21 -15.44 15.22
CA SER A 558 -30.75 -14.11 14.94
C SER A 558 -30.03 -13.01 15.72
N ALA A 559 -28.71 -13.13 15.89
CA ALA A 559 -27.86 -12.04 16.30
C ALA A 559 -27.98 -11.02 15.19
N SER A 560 -28.60 -9.89 15.50
CA SER A 560 -28.55 -8.70 14.65
C SER A 560 -27.13 -8.56 14.13
N VAL A 561 -26.93 -8.70 12.81
CA VAL A 561 -25.61 -8.48 12.22
C VAL A 561 -25.21 -7.08 12.65
N ARG A 562 -24.24 -7.00 13.55
CA ARG A 562 -23.82 -5.72 14.11
C ARG A 562 -23.16 -4.96 12.98
N GLU A 563 -23.84 -3.92 12.51
CA GLU A 563 -23.33 -3.07 11.47
C GLU A 563 -21.99 -2.48 11.92
N PHE A 564 -20.99 -2.50 11.04
CA PHE A 564 -19.74 -1.82 11.34
C PHE A 564 -19.97 -0.31 11.42
N PRO A 565 -19.23 0.40 12.29
CA PRO A 565 -19.32 1.85 12.35
C PRO A 565 -19.08 2.40 10.94
N LEU A 566 -19.91 3.37 10.54
CA LEU A 566 -19.79 4.05 9.26
C LEU A 566 -18.45 4.79 9.23
N ARG A 567 -17.46 4.23 8.51
CA ARG A 567 -16.13 4.83 8.33
C ARG A 567 -16.09 5.75 7.11
N ALA A 568 -15.08 6.63 7.05
CA ALA A 568 -14.81 7.44 5.89
C ALA A 568 -14.30 6.54 4.75
N SER A 569 -15.24 6.10 3.90
CA SER A 569 -15.01 5.19 2.78
C SER A 569 -14.45 3.80 3.13
N PHE A 570 -14.50 2.86 2.17
CA PHE A 570 -14.00 1.49 2.35
C PHE A 570 -12.47 1.40 2.48
N TYR A 571 -11.75 2.48 2.16
CA TYR A 571 -10.30 2.60 2.21
C TYR A 571 -9.71 2.43 3.63
N ASP A 572 -10.51 2.57 4.70
CA ASP A 572 -10.05 2.46 6.09
C ASP A 572 -9.94 1.02 6.65
N ASN A 573 -10.60 0.03 6.06
CA ASN A 573 -10.79 -1.29 6.72
C ASN A 573 -9.72 -2.34 6.37
N ALA A 574 -8.96 -2.13 5.30
CA ALA A 574 -7.99 -3.11 4.80
C ALA A 574 -6.59 -3.03 5.45
N LEU A 575 -6.23 -1.87 6.00
CA LEU A 575 -4.83 -1.52 6.26
C LEU A 575 -4.41 -1.52 7.74
N SER A 576 -5.33 -1.72 8.69
CA SER A 576 -4.96 -1.86 10.11
C SER A 576 -4.13 -3.12 10.42
N ASN A 577 -4.00 -4.05 9.46
CA ASN A 577 -3.37 -5.35 9.64
C ASN A 577 -2.07 -5.61 8.85
N MET A 578 -1.50 -4.62 8.14
CA MET A 578 -0.29 -4.80 7.31
C MET A 578 0.90 -3.98 7.84
N TRP A 579 1.79 -4.61 8.61
CA TRP A 579 3.08 -4.03 9.01
C TRP A 579 4.19 -5.01 8.65
N LEU A 580 5.23 -4.57 7.94
CA LEU A 580 6.33 -5.42 7.46
C LEU A 580 7.02 -6.21 8.58
N SER A 581 7.11 -5.64 9.78
CA SER A 581 7.59 -6.35 10.97
C SER A 581 6.53 -7.22 11.65
N LYS A 582 5.21 -6.94 11.53
CA LYS A 582 4.15 -7.83 12.05
C LYS A 582 3.96 -9.02 11.10
N VAL A 583 4.24 -8.85 9.81
CA VAL A 583 4.18 -9.89 8.76
C VAL A 583 5.43 -10.78 8.80
N LEU A 584 6.62 -10.26 9.12
CA LEU A 584 7.77 -11.10 9.51
C LEU A 584 7.41 -11.95 10.74
N ILE A 585 6.83 -11.33 11.77
CA ILE A 585 6.37 -12.03 12.99
C ILE A 585 5.22 -13.02 12.71
N LYS A 586 4.29 -12.75 11.78
CA LYS A 586 3.17 -13.64 11.38
C LYS A 586 3.57 -14.72 10.37
N GLY A 587 4.51 -14.47 9.46
CA GLY A 587 5.08 -15.47 8.54
C GLY A 587 5.83 -16.56 9.28
N ILE A 588 6.52 -16.16 10.36
CA ILE A 588 7.11 -17.03 11.37
C ILE A 588 6.03 -17.87 12.09
N VAL A 589 4.85 -17.30 12.46
CA VAL A 589 3.73 -18.09 13.04
C VAL A 589 3.23 -19.18 12.10
N ALA A 590 3.10 -18.89 10.80
CA ALA A 590 2.60 -19.86 9.82
C ALA A 590 3.57 -21.02 9.56
N LEU A 591 4.89 -20.81 9.71
CA LEU A 591 5.91 -21.86 9.63
C LEU A 591 5.99 -22.72 10.91
N PHE A 592 5.68 -22.15 12.08
CA PHE A 592 5.72 -22.88 13.36
C PHE A 592 4.45 -23.65 13.72
N ALA A 593 3.31 -23.31 13.12
CA ALA A 593 2.09 -24.13 13.24
C ALA A 593 2.11 -25.40 12.37
N LYS A 594 3.06 -25.53 11.43
CA LYS A 594 3.05 -26.59 10.40
C LYS A 594 3.88 -27.84 10.73
N ARG A 595 4.06 -28.15 12.02
CA ARG A 595 4.63 -29.45 12.45
C ARG A 595 3.67 -30.21 13.38
N SER A 596 2.48 -30.46 12.87
CA SER A 596 1.61 -31.60 13.23
C SER A 596 0.58 -31.78 12.09
N SER A 597 0.81 -32.82 11.28
CA SER A 597 0.03 -33.50 10.19
C SER A 597 -1.40 -33.08 9.78
N PRO A 598 -1.92 -33.50 8.60
CA PRO A 598 -1.28 -33.81 7.31
C PRO A 598 -1.85 -32.98 6.12
N ALA A 599 -1.01 -32.93 5.07
CA ALA A 599 -1.21 -32.44 3.70
C ALA A 599 -2.64 -32.19 3.18
N TRP A 600 -3.02 -30.92 2.95
CA TRP A 600 -3.84 -30.44 1.82
C TRP A 600 -3.50 -28.96 1.54
N TYR A 601 -3.78 -28.49 0.31
CA TYR A 601 -3.41 -27.22 -0.35
C TYR A 601 -2.16 -27.25 -1.25
N LYS A 602 -2.44 -27.41 -2.56
CA LYS A 602 -1.55 -27.10 -3.68
C LYS A 602 -2.22 -26.00 -4.51
N ASN A 603 -1.43 -24.95 -4.79
CA ASN A 603 -1.51 -23.96 -5.87
C ASN A 603 -2.85 -23.29 -6.21
N SER A 604 -2.91 -21.99 -5.96
CA SER A 604 -3.75 -21.05 -6.71
C SER A 604 -3.02 -19.71 -6.82
N SER A 605 -2.45 -19.44 -8.00
CA SER A 605 -1.86 -18.14 -8.36
C SER A 605 -2.98 -17.22 -8.87
N PRO A 606 -3.15 -16.00 -8.33
CA PRO A 606 -4.02 -15.01 -8.94
C PRO A 606 -3.33 -14.39 -10.17
N SER A 607 -4.02 -14.42 -11.31
CA SER A 607 -3.65 -13.65 -12.50
C SER A 607 -4.31 -12.27 -12.40
N TYR A 608 -3.49 -11.22 -12.38
CA TYR A 608 -3.95 -9.84 -12.56
C TYR A 608 -3.93 -9.52 -14.06
N VAL A 609 -5.04 -9.03 -14.57
CA VAL A 609 -5.10 -8.33 -15.86
C VAL A 609 -5.41 -6.88 -15.52
N LEU A 610 -4.38 -6.04 -15.54
CA LEU A 610 -4.53 -4.59 -15.62
C LEU A 610 -4.67 -4.26 -17.11
N LEU A 611 -5.75 -3.58 -17.48
CA LEU A 611 -5.85 -2.87 -18.76
C LEU A 611 -5.35 -1.43 -18.55
#